data_AF-A0A449AHF7-F1
#
_entry.id   AF-A0A449AHF7-F1
#
_cell.length_a   1.000
_cell.length_b   1.000
_cell.length_c   1.000
_cell.angle_alpha   90.00
_cell.angle_beta   90.00
_cell.angle_gamma   90.00
#
_symmetry.space_group_name_H-M   'P 1'
#
loop_
_entity.id
_entity.type
_entity.pdbx_description
1 polymer ?
#
loop_
_entity_poly.entity_id
_entity_poly.type
_entity_poly.pdbx_seq_one_letter_code
_entity_poly.pdbx_strand_id
1 'polypeptide(L)'
;MKVKKIEKQKYIKHEEVIHQGFVDNKMRYGRRRLSKYLFLTYNIKVNPRTLGNYMKRLNLFTFVRRKKRQKEHKNTNVKFVDLVQRDYNLKNNTIYATDVTYIPSPKDINQNHIYQL
;
A
#
# COMPACT_ATOMS: atom_id res chain seq x y z
N MET A 1 37.27 1.39 -13.70
CA MET A 1 36.24 1.06 -12.68
C MET A 1 36.73 1.56 -11.33
N LYS A 2 36.00 2.45 -10.63
CA LYS A 2 36.41 2.92 -9.29
C LYS A 2 36.19 1.79 -8.28
N VAL A 3 37.28 1.21 -7.78
CA VAL A 3 37.24 0.23 -6.68
C VAL A 3 36.69 0.94 -5.45
N LYS A 4 35.50 0.53 -4.99
CA LYS A 4 34.94 1.01 -3.73
C LYS A 4 35.88 0.59 -2.61
N LYS A 5 36.45 1.56 -1.88
CA LYS A 5 37.16 1.29 -0.62
C LYS A 5 36.21 0.51 0.29
N ILE A 6 36.66 -0.66 0.75
CA ILE A 6 35.95 -1.44 1.77
C ILE A 6 36.13 -0.66 3.08
N GLU A 7 35.15 0.17 3.42
CA GLU A 7 35.15 0.91 4.68
C GLU A 7 35.01 -0.08 5.83
N LYS A 8 35.97 -0.08 6.77
CA LYS A 8 35.88 -0.86 8.01
C LYS A 8 34.59 -0.49 8.74
N GLN A 9 33.70 -1.45 8.90
CA GLN A 9 32.39 -1.24 9.49
C GLN A 9 32.56 -0.89 10.98
N LYS A 10 32.36 0.39 11.35
CA LYS A 10 32.39 0.84 12.75
C LYS A 10 31.39 0.02 13.59
N TYR A 11 31.80 -0.43 14.77
CA TYR A 11 30.90 -1.14 15.69
C TYR A 11 29.58 -0.38 15.94
N ILE A 12 28.45 -1.09 15.91
CA ILE A 12 27.12 -0.56 16.23
C ILE A 12 26.66 -1.22 17.51
N LYS A 13 26.39 -0.40 18.54
CA LYS A 13 25.86 -0.90 19.82
C LYS A 13 24.45 -1.46 19.62
N HIS A 14 24.20 -2.65 20.16
CA HIS A 14 22.90 -3.33 20.14
C HIS A 14 22.32 -3.55 18.73
N GLU A 15 23.19 -3.82 17.76
CA GLU A 15 22.81 -4.03 16.36
C GLU A 15 21.69 -5.05 16.19
N GLU A 16 21.83 -6.23 16.79
CA GLU A 16 20.84 -7.32 16.69
C GLU A 16 19.48 -6.91 17.25
N VAL A 17 19.46 -6.24 18.40
CA VAL A 17 18.22 -5.80 19.07
C VAL A 17 17.53 -4.69 18.26
N ILE A 18 18.31 -3.80 17.64
CA ILE A 18 17.78 -2.77 16.73
C ILE A 18 17.15 -3.42 15.50
N HIS A 19 17.82 -4.43 14.91
CA HIS A 19 17.32 -5.14 13.73
C HIS A 19 16.04 -5.91 14.07
N GLN A 20 16.04 -6.67 15.17
CA GLN A 20 14.90 -7.44 15.62
C GLN A 20 13.70 -6.53 15.91
N GLY A 21 13.89 -5.48 16.71
CA GLY A 21 12.83 -4.53 17.02
C GLY A 21 12.28 -3.80 15.79
N PHE A 22 13.09 -3.61 14.75
CA PHE A 22 12.63 -3.03 13.48
C PHE A 22 11.73 -4.01 12.69
N VAL A 23 12.12 -5.29 12.64
CA VAL A 23 11.35 -6.36 11.99
C VAL A 23 10.03 -6.62 12.73
N ASP A 24 10.07 -6.72 14.06
CA ASP A 24 8.89 -6.96 14.91
C ASP A 24 7.83 -5.87 14.71
N ASN A 25 8.27 -4.62 14.51
CA ASN A 25 7.41 -3.49 14.20
C ASN A 25 7.07 -3.33 12.71
N LYS A 26 7.19 -4.41 11.94
CA LYS A 26 6.83 -4.50 10.51
C LYS A 26 7.53 -3.43 9.67
N MET A 27 8.74 -3.02 10.04
CA MET A 27 9.53 -1.99 9.36
C MET A 27 8.84 -0.61 9.27
N ARG A 28 7.88 -0.34 10.17
CA ARG A 28 7.09 0.91 10.20
C ARG A 28 7.67 1.98 11.12
N TYR A 29 8.49 1.58 12.08
CA TYR A 29 8.96 2.50 13.12
C TYR A 29 10.26 3.16 12.68
N GLY A 30 10.18 4.47 12.42
CA GLY A 30 11.35 5.30 12.23
C GLY A 30 12.06 5.59 13.55
N ARG A 31 13.22 6.26 13.49
CA ARG A 31 14.13 6.50 14.63
C ARG A 31 13.45 6.96 15.94
N ARG A 32 12.42 7.82 15.88
CA ARG A 32 11.75 8.32 17.10
C ARG A 32 10.90 7.23 17.77
N ARG A 33 10.09 6.51 16.98
CA ARG A 33 9.23 5.44 17.48
C ARG A 33 10.04 4.23 17.91
N LEU A 34 11.07 3.88 17.12
CA LEU A 34 11.94 2.75 17.42
C LEU A 34 12.75 2.99 18.70
N SER A 35 13.27 4.20 18.93
CA SER A 35 13.97 4.55 20.19
C SER A 35 13.06 4.36 21.42
N LYS A 36 11.80 4.82 21.34
CA LYS A 36 10.82 4.64 22.42
C LYS A 36 10.48 3.15 22.63
N TYR A 37 10.33 2.38 21.54
CA TYR A 37 10.08 0.94 21.60
C TYR A 37 11.24 0.17 22.25
N LEU A 38 12.47 0.49 21.87
CA LEU A 38 13.68 -0.13 22.43
C LEU A 38 13.81 0.15 23.92
N PHE A 39 13.45 1.36 24.35
CA PHE A 39 13.42 1.72 25.77
C PHE A 39 12.35 0.93 26.53
N LEU A 40 11.12 0.83 26.00
CA LEU A 40 10.03 0.15 26.70
C LEU A 40 10.18 -1.37 26.76
N THR A 41 10.75 -1.98 25.73
CA THR A 41 10.78 -3.45 25.58
C THR A 41 12.06 -4.06 26.13
N TYR A 42 13.21 -3.40 25.89
CA TYR A 42 14.54 -3.93 26.23
C TYR A 42 15.27 -3.07 27.26
N ASN A 43 14.66 -2.00 27.77
CA ASN A 43 15.29 -1.01 28.64
C ASN A 43 16.56 -0.36 28.04
N ILE A 44 16.67 -0.31 26.71
CA ILE A 44 17.82 0.26 26.02
C ILE A 44 17.55 1.71 25.65
N LYS A 45 18.29 2.63 26.29
CA LYS A 45 18.19 4.07 26.01
C LYS A 45 19.11 4.47 24.86
N VAL A 46 18.56 4.59 23.65
CA VAL A 46 19.28 5.10 22.47
C VAL A 46 18.72 6.46 22.05
N ASN A 47 19.59 7.46 21.89
CA ASN A 47 19.19 8.76 21.36
C ASN A 47 18.66 8.60 19.91
N PRO A 48 17.47 9.14 19.56
CA PRO A 48 16.91 9.05 18.21
C PRO A 48 17.86 9.51 17.09
N ARG A 49 18.72 10.50 17.34
CA ARG A 49 19.71 10.96 16.36
C ARG A 49 20.77 9.89 16.08
N THR A 50 21.30 9.28 17.13
CA THR A 50 22.24 8.15 17.03
C THR A 50 21.59 6.94 16.38
N LEU A 51 20.35 6.62 16.75
CA LEU A 51 19.59 5.53 16.15
C LEU A 51 19.36 5.76 14.65
N GLY A 52 19.11 7.00 14.23
CA GLY A 52 19.03 7.35 12.81
C GLY A 52 20.32 7.05 12.04
N ASN A 53 21.48 7.33 12.64
CA ASN A 53 22.78 6.97 12.05
C ASN A 53 22.96 5.45 11.98
N TYR A 54 22.60 4.70 13.03
CA TYR A 54 22.65 3.25 13.03
C TYR A 54 21.74 2.64 11.97
N MET A 55 20.48 3.07 11.89
CA MET A 55 19.54 2.62 10.86
C MET A 55 20.07 2.88 9.45
N LYS A 56 20.69 4.05 9.20
CA LYS A 56 21.31 4.36 7.90
C LYS A 56 22.47 3.42 7.57
N ARG A 57 23.30 3.07 8.56
CA ARG A 57 24.44 2.15 8.39
C ARG A 57 24.01 0.70 8.21
N LEU A 58 22.87 0.33 8.81
CA LEU A 58 22.25 -0.99 8.71
C LEU A 58 21.28 -1.12 7.52
N ASN A 59 21.16 -0.09 6.68
CA ASN A 59 20.19 -0.03 5.57
C ASN A 59 18.73 -0.31 6.00
N LEU A 60 18.33 0.10 7.21
CA LEU A 60 16.97 -0.06 7.74
C LEU A 60 16.10 1.13 7.31
N PHE A 61 15.29 0.94 6.26
CA PHE A 61 14.41 1.97 5.72
C PHE A 61 12.95 1.76 6.11
N THR A 62 12.35 2.79 6.71
CA THR A 62 10.95 2.78 7.13
C THR A 62 10.01 2.85 5.93
N PHE A 63 9.09 1.89 5.80
CA PHE A 63 8.05 1.93 4.77
C PHE A 63 6.77 2.57 5.33
N VAL A 64 6.54 3.84 4.98
CA VAL A 64 5.37 4.61 5.46
C VAL A 64 4.07 4.19 4.76
N ARG A 65 4.15 3.79 3.47
CA ARG A 65 2.98 3.45 2.65
C ARG A 65 3.27 2.21 1.81
N ARG A 66 2.51 1.13 2.01
CA ARG A 66 2.43 0.06 1.00
C ARG A 66 1.61 0.60 -0.17
N LYS A 67 2.06 0.38 -1.41
CA LYS A 67 1.26 0.68 -2.60
C LYS A 67 -0.07 -0.07 -2.48
N LYS A 68 -1.20 0.65 -2.61
CA LYS A 68 -2.53 0.03 -2.64
C LYS A 68 -2.52 -0.98 -3.79
N ARG A 69 -2.96 -2.23 -3.56
CA ARG A 69 -3.17 -3.18 -4.66
C ARG A 69 -4.10 -2.51 -5.68
N GLN A 70 -3.75 -2.58 -6.96
CA GLN A 70 -4.70 -2.25 -8.04
C GLN A 70 -5.95 -3.11 -7.81
N LYS A 71 -7.14 -2.61 -8.20
CA LYS A 71 -8.43 -3.30 -8.03
C LYS A 71 -8.29 -4.81 -8.25
N GLU A 72 -8.99 -5.58 -7.43
CA GLU A 72 -9.09 -7.04 -7.53
C GLU A 72 -9.22 -7.47 -9.00
N HIS A 73 -8.26 -8.27 -9.47
CA HIS A 73 -8.34 -8.88 -10.79
C HIS A 73 -9.37 -10.00 -10.68
N LYS A 74 -10.66 -9.63 -10.76
CA LYS A 74 -11.73 -10.63 -10.79
C LYS A 74 -11.42 -11.59 -11.94
N ASN A 75 -11.57 -12.89 -11.71
CA ASN A 75 -11.49 -13.86 -12.78
C ASN A 75 -12.71 -13.64 -13.68
N THR A 76 -12.53 -12.92 -14.80
CA THR A 76 -13.57 -12.72 -15.82
C THR A 76 -13.85 -13.98 -16.62
N ASN A 77 -13.01 -15.01 -16.49
CA ASN A 77 -13.16 -16.31 -17.12
C ASN A 77 -14.06 -17.24 -16.28
N VAL A 78 -15.20 -16.71 -15.83
CA VAL A 78 -16.24 -17.52 -15.19
C VAL A 78 -17.46 -17.49 -16.11
N LYS A 79 -17.82 -18.66 -16.63
CA LYS A 79 -19.07 -18.83 -17.39
C LYS A 79 -20.21 -18.94 -16.39
N PHE A 80 -20.96 -17.86 -16.21
CA PHE A 80 -22.23 -17.91 -15.50
C PHE A 80 -23.28 -18.57 -16.40
N VAL A 81 -24.23 -19.27 -15.81
CA VAL A 81 -25.40 -19.77 -16.55
C VAL A 81 -26.15 -18.56 -17.07
N ASP A 82 -26.41 -18.52 -18.38
CA ASP A 82 -27.20 -17.46 -18.98
C ASP A 82 -28.62 -17.51 -18.40
N LEU A 83 -28.95 -16.52 -17.57
CA LEU A 83 -30.24 -16.43 -16.90
C LEU A 83 -31.34 -15.98 -17.88
N VAL A 84 -30.96 -15.36 -19.01
CA VAL A 84 -31.87 -14.88 -20.05
C VAL A 84 -32.57 -16.03 -20.76
N GLN A 85 -31.89 -17.16 -20.92
CA GLN A 85 -32.38 -18.31 -21.69
C GLN A 85 -33.24 -19.29 -20.86
N ARG A 86 -33.59 -18.97 -19.61
CA ARG A 86 -34.24 -19.94 -18.72
C ARG A 86 -35.73 -20.18 -19.01
N ASP A 87 -36.46 -19.24 -19.63
CA ASP A 87 -37.93 -19.41 -19.70
C ASP A 87 -38.72 -18.60 -20.76
N TYR A 88 -38.18 -18.34 -21.97
CA TYR A 88 -38.91 -17.49 -22.93
C TYR A 88 -38.95 -18.04 -24.37
N ASN A 89 -40.00 -18.81 -24.67
CA ASN A 89 -40.54 -18.94 -26.03
C ASN A 89 -41.30 -17.65 -26.43
N LEU A 90 -40.64 -16.48 -26.41
CA LEU A 90 -41.24 -15.22 -26.84
C LEU A 90 -40.83 -14.88 -28.26
N LYS A 91 -41.80 -14.50 -29.09
CA LYS A 91 -41.59 -14.13 -30.50
C LYS A 91 -40.74 -12.87 -30.71
N ASN A 92 -40.57 -12.02 -29.68
CA ASN A 92 -39.89 -10.73 -29.76
C ASN A 92 -38.86 -10.57 -28.62
N ASN A 93 -37.75 -9.85 -28.88
CA ASN A 93 -36.75 -9.50 -27.86
C ASN A 93 -37.33 -8.51 -26.83
N THR A 94 -37.70 -8.99 -25.64
CA THR A 94 -38.27 -8.17 -24.55
C THR A 94 -37.27 -7.69 -23.51
N ILE A 95 -35.97 -7.94 -23.71
CA ILE A 95 -34.93 -7.61 -22.73
C ILE A 95 -34.24 -6.32 -23.15
N TYR A 96 -34.47 -5.27 -22.37
CA TYR A 96 -33.83 -3.98 -22.51
C TYR A 96 -32.98 -3.72 -21.27
N ALA A 97 -31.69 -3.49 -21.48
CA ALA A 97 -30.76 -3.06 -20.43
C ALA A 97 -30.53 -1.56 -20.60
N THR A 98 -30.76 -0.80 -19.53
CA THR A 98 -30.53 0.65 -19.49
C THR A 98 -29.41 0.93 -18.49
N ASP A 99 -28.27 1.42 -18.98
CA ASP A 99 -27.15 1.82 -18.13
C ASP A 99 -27.11 3.35 -18.02
N VAL A 100 -26.95 3.86 -16.80
CA VAL A 100 -26.75 5.30 -16.57
C VAL A 100 -25.25 5.59 -16.60
N THR A 101 -24.81 6.36 -17.60
CA THR A 101 -23.42 6.80 -17.71
C THR A 101 -23.30 8.26 -17.26
N TYR A 102 -22.39 8.53 -16.33
CA TYR A 102 -22.08 9.89 -15.91
C TYR A 102 -21.18 10.58 -16.94
N ILE A 103 -21.70 11.63 -17.57
CA ILE A 103 -20.90 12.52 -18.41
C ILE A 103 -20.36 13.65 -17.51
N PRO A 104 -19.03 13.84 -17.44
CA PRO A 104 -18.48 14.92 -16.63
C PRO A 104 -18.87 16.28 -17.22
N SER A 105 -19.39 17.18 -16.38
CA SER A 105 -19.74 18.53 -16.81
C SER A 105 -18.49 19.36 -17.16
N PRO A 106 -18.61 20.28 -18.15
CA PRO A 106 -17.68 21.41 -18.28
C PRO A 106 -17.54 22.15 -16.95
N LYS A 107 -16.33 22.62 -16.64
CA LYS A 107 -15.98 23.22 -15.35
C LYS A 107 -16.60 24.61 -15.11
N ASP A 108 -17.08 25.24 -16.18
CA ASP A 108 -17.45 26.66 -16.18
C ASP A 108 -18.92 26.91 -15.85
N ILE A 109 -19.67 25.89 -15.43
CA ILE A 109 -21.12 26.00 -15.20
C ILE A 109 -21.46 25.51 -13.79
N ASN A 110 -22.12 26.38 -13.02
CA ASN A 110 -22.55 26.09 -11.66
C ASN A 110 -23.84 25.24 -11.69
N GLN A 111 -23.85 24.10 -10.97
CA GLN A 111 -24.95 23.11 -10.90
C GLN A 111 -25.25 22.32 -12.18
N ASN A 112 -24.23 21.70 -12.79
CA ASN A 112 -24.41 20.84 -13.95
C ASN A 112 -24.47 19.35 -13.61
N HIS A 113 -25.70 18.85 -13.44
CA HIS A 113 -26.00 17.43 -13.42
C HIS A 113 -26.92 17.09 -14.58
N ILE A 114 -26.33 16.85 -15.76
CA ILE A 114 -27.09 16.40 -16.94
C ILE A 114 -27.15 14.88 -16.88
N TYR A 115 -28.37 14.35 -16.79
CA TYR A 115 -28.67 12.92 -16.88
C TYR A 115 -29.46 12.68 -18.17
N GLN A 116 -29.04 11.72 -18.99
CA GLN A 116 -29.81 11.24 -20.14
C GLN A 116 -30.18 9.77 -19.91
N LEU A 117 -31.40 9.41 -20.32
CA LEU A 117 -31.99 8.07 -20.24
C LEU A 117 -31.61 7.22 -21.45
#